data_AF-A0AAV8X3E3-F1
#
_entry.id   AF-A0AAV8X3E3-F1
#
_cell.length_a   1.000
_cell.length_b   1.000
_cell.length_c   1.000
_cell.angle_alpha   90.00
_cell.angle_beta   90.00
_cell.angle_gamma   90.00
#
_symmetry.space_group_name_H-M   'P 1'
#
loop_
_entity.id
_entity.type
_entity.pdbx_description
1 polymer ?
#
loop_
_entity_poly.entity_id
_entity_poly.type
_entity_poly.pdbx_seq_one_letter_code
_entity_poly.pdbx_strand_id
1 'polypeptide(L)'
;MAENTVRVQTTLLQTAKEHLNRLAKWTQLWPARHSLLRWYIGAQLQISQILEKLQYFFVGLSPVEQCAVKQFRLRALALNLVYIVKGSNASALAPCHHFLTVVEDMQKELSQSGLEPDNFTTLVFRELSLLEEPKPGTVSRILIPILSEAKLGRIPRPNVDIRMSSAVILEPSGQTDTSLKFTAGLIMSVPFEAELRHLIDPSRIRLKIKYPDQRTQIILPRPAHLKPLYFDNTEKDHHIGHNIRLLTSVLLSHQVWSEACNVEINIALAIPEADIGKRKTVTDSTPTLLDLCKPVKVSVAPKPIKKTL
;
A
#
# COMPACT_ATOMS: atom_id res chain seq x y z
N MET A 1 1.46 15.97 20.76
CA MET A 1 1.12 14.90 19.79
C MET A 1 1.81 15.06 18.43
N ALA A 2 2.13 16.29 17.97
CA ALA A 2 2.85 16.52 16.70
C ALA A 2 4.28 15.94 16.64
N GLU A 3 5.04 15.93 17.74
CA GLU A 3 6.41 15.37 17.78
C GLU A 3 6.46 13.85 17.52
N ASN A 4 5.42 13.11 17.90
CA ASN A 4 5.39 11.66 17.67
C ASN A 4 5.17 11.33 16.20
N THR A 5 4.37 12.11 15.47
CA THR A 5 4.12 11.89 14.04
C THR A 5 5.36 12.17 13.19
N VAL A 6 6.10 13.24 13.50
CA VAL A 6 7.36 13.60 12.81
C VAL A 6 8.47 12.58 13.08
N ARG A 7 8.54 12.03 14.30
CA ARG A 7 9.46 10.91 14.63
C ARG A 7 9.10 9.64 13.85
N VAL A 8 7.82 9.30 13.72
CA VAL A 8 7.39 8.13 12.94
C VAL A 8 7.70 8.30 11.44
N GLN A 9 7.56 9.50 10.89
CA GLN A 9 7.86 9.80 9.48
C GLN A 9 9.37 9.71 9.16
N THR A 10 10.20 10.30 10.01
CA THR A 10 11.67 10.25 9.86
C THR A 10 12.21 8.85 10.06
N THR A 11 11.68 8.09 11.03
CA THR A 11 12.06 6.68 11.24
C THR A 11 11.71 5.80 10.04
N LEU A 12 10.52 5.92 9.43
CA LEU A 12 10.15 5.08 8.27
C LEU A 12 11.06 5.29 7.05
N LEU A 13 11.39 6.54 6.72
CA LEU A 13 12.33 6.87 5.64
C LEU A 13 13.76 6.43 5.97
N GLN A 14 14.20 6.61 7.21
CA GLN A 14 15.50 6.15 7.69
C GLN A 14 15.61 4.62 7.64
N THR A 15 14.58 3.90 8.05
CA THR A 15 14.49 2.45 8.01
C THR A 15 14.51 1.94 6.57
N ALA A 16 13.70 2.52 5.66
CA ALA A 16 13.74 2.16 4.24
C ALA A 16 15.12 2.41 3.62
N LYS A 17 15.75 3.53 3.96
CA LYS A 17 17.12 3.89 3.55
C LYS A 17 18.15 2.87 4.04
N GLU A 18 18.07 2.47 5.31
CA GLU A 18 18.96 1.46 5.89
C GLU A 18 18.77 0.08 5.26
N HIS A 19 17.53 -0.33 5.00
CA HIS A 19 17.25 -1.60 4.33
C HIS A 19 17.82 -1.61 2.90
N LEU A 20 17.63 -0.54 2.13
CA LEU A 20 18.21 -0.43 0.78
C LEU A 20 19.74 -0.41 0.80
N ASN A 21 20.36 0.32 1.72
CA ASN A 21 21.81 0.33 1.89
C ASN A 21 22.36 -1.05 2.27
N ARG A 22 21.65 -1.78 3.14
CA ARG A 22 21.99 -3.16 3.47
C ARG A 22 21.87 -4.02 2.20
N LEU A 23 20.76 -3.97 1.48
CA LEU A 23 20.59 -4.76 0.26
C LEU A 23 21.64 -4.47 -0.83
N ALA A 24 22.03 -3.21 -1.01
CA ALA A 24 23.06 -2.79 -1.96
C ALA A 24 24.47 -3.28 -1.57
N LYS A 25 24.81 -3.27 -0.28
CA LYS A 25 26.08 -3.85 0.21
C LYS A 25 26.11 -5.38 0.07
N TRP A 26 24.96 -6.03 0.22
CA TRP A 26 24.85 -7.49 0.21
C TRP A 26 24.87 -8.06 -1.21
N THR A 27 24.63 -7.23 -2.23
CA THR A 27 24.78 -7.62 -3.65
C THR A 27 26.24 -7.95 -4.00
N GLN A 28 27.22 -7.48 -3.22
CA GLN A 28 28.66 -7.73 -3.42
C GLN A 28 29.18 -9.02 -2.75
N LEU A 29 28.41 -9.67 -1.87
CA LEU A 29 28.83 -10.84 -1.08
C LEU A 29 27.93 -12.05 -1.38
N TRP A 30 28.23 -12.79 -2.44
CA TRP A 30 27.38 -13.91 -2.90
C TRP A 30 28.01 -15.30 -2.72
N PRO A 31 27.92 -15.94 -1.52
CA PRO A 31 28.04 -17.40 -1.46
C PRO A 31 26.88 -18.17 -0.77
N ALA A 32 26.02 -17.55 0.06
CA ALA A 32 25.03 -18.28 0.88
C ALA A 32 23.59 -18.22 0.32
N ARG A 33 23.27 -19.05 -0.67
CA ARG A 33 22.10 -18.88 -1.56
C ARG A 33 20.70 -18.95 -0.91
N HIS A 34 20.48 -19.64 0.22
CA HIS A 34 19.11 -19.82 0.75
C HIS A 34 18.71 -18.87 1.89
N SER A 35 19.59 -18.61 2.84
CA SER A 35 19.33 -17.64 3.91
C SER A 35 19.29 -16.22 3.33
N LEU A 36 20.22 -15.87 2.44
CA LEU A 36 20.26 -14.57 1.77
C LEU A 36 19.00 -14.30 0.95
N LEU A 37 18.46 -15.30 0.25
CA LEU A 37 17.22 -15.16 -0.51
C LEU A 37 16.03 -14.81 0.38
N ARG A 38 15.92 -15.50 1.53
CA ARG A 38 14.86 -15.26 2.51
C ARG A 38 14.94 -13.86 3.12
N TRP A 39 16.14 -13.41 3.50
CA TRP A 39 16.37 -12.07 4.02
C TRP A 39 16.12 -10.98 2.96
N TYR A 40 16.57 -11.23 1.72
CA TYR A 40 16.36 -10.33 0.58
C TYR A 40 14.87 -10.16 0.27
N ILE A 41 14.14 -11.26 0.11
CA ILE A 41 12.68 -11.22 -0.15
C ILE A 41 11.96 -10.52 1.00
N GLY A 42 12.33 -10.82 2.25
CA GLY A 42 11.75 -10.15 3.42
C GLY A 42 11.98 -8.64 3.41
N ALA A 43 13.22 -8.19 3.17
CA ALA A 43 13.56 -6.77 3.09
C ALA A 43 12.89 -6.08 1.89
N GLN A 44 12.82 -6.74 0.73
CA GLN A 44 12.17 -6.21 -0.47
C GLN A 44 10.67 -6.02 -0.27
N LEU A 45 10.00 -6.98 0.37
CA LEU A 45 8.58 -6.87 0.73
C LEU A 45 8.36 -5.71 1.71
N GLN A 46 9.22 -5.56 2.72
CA GLN A 46 9.16 -4.45 3.67
C GLN A 46 9.36 -3.09 3.01
N ILE A 47 10.39 -2.94 2.15
CA ILE A 47 10.64 -1.69 1.42
C ILE A 47 9.46 -1.35 0.52
N SER A 48 8.93 -2.33 -0.21
CA SER A 48 7.77 -2.12 -1.08
C SER A 48 6.55 -1.65 -0.27
N GLN A 49 6.25 -2.29 0.86
CA GLN A 49 5.16 -1.90 1.75
C GLN A 49 5.35 -0.49 2.34
N ILE A 50 6.58 -0.13 2.74
CA ILE A 50 6.88 1.20 3.27
C ILE A 50 6.68 2.26 2.17
N LEU A 51 7.08 1.97 0.94
CA LEU A 51 6.93 2.89 -0.18
C LEU A 51 5.48 3.07 -0.62
N GLU A 52 4.70 1.98 -0.65
CA GLU A 52 3.26 2.04 -0.86
C GLU A 52 2.60 2.92 0.22
N LYS A 53 2.97 2.75 1.49
CA LYS A 53 2.49 3.63 2.57
C LYS A 53 2.91 5.08 2.38
N LEU A 54 4.17 5.34 1.99
CA LEU A 54 4.65 6.70 1.74
C LEU A 54 3.87 7.40 0.61
N GLN A 55 3.51 6.64 -0.43
CA GLN A 55 2.79 7.18 -1.58
C GLN A 55 1.28 7.38 -1.30
N TYR A 56 0.64 6.50 -0.52
CA TYR A 56 -0.82 6.49 -0.38
C TYR A 56 -1.36 6.91 0.99
N PHE A 57 -0.54 6.88 2.04
CA PHE A 57 -0.96 7.27 3.38
C PHE A 57 -0.59 8.71 3.73
N PHE A 58 0.17 9.43 2.92
CA PHE A 58 0.56 10.80 3.28
C PHE A 58 -0.09 11.82 2.35
N VAL A 59 -0.75 12.81 2.95
CA VAL A 59 -1.28 14.00 2.28
C VAL A 59 -0.40 15.19 2.65
N GLY A 60 -0.40 16.23 1.81
CA GLY A 60 0.38 17.45 2.04
C GLY A 60 1.85 17.35 1.62
N LEU A 61 2.23 16.26 0.94
CA LEU A 61 3.55 16.13 0.33
C LEU A 61 3.72 17.18 -0.77
N SER A 62 4.79 17.97 -0.68
CA SER A 62 5.19 18.89 -1.75
C SER A 62 5.53 18.10 -3.03
N PRO A 63 5.47 18.73 -4.22
CA PRO A 63 5.86 18.07 -5.47
C PRO A 63 7.28 17.48 -5.42
N VAL A 64 8.21 18.15 -4.72
CA VAL A 64 9.59 17.69 -4.52
C VAL A 64 9.64 16.42 -3.68
N GLU A 65 8.86 16.34 -2.59
CA GLU A 65 8.79 15.17 -1.72
C GLU A 65 8.11 13.97 -2.43
N GLN A 66 7.01 14.21 -3.15
CA GLN A 66 6.36 13.20 -3.96
C GLN A 66 7.32 12.63 -5.01
N CYS A 67 8.05 13.51 -5.69
CA CYS A 67 9.07 13.13 -6.65
C CYS A 67 10.17 12.29 -6.00
N ALA A 68 10.68 12.68 -4.82
CA ALA A 68 11.70 11.92 -4.10
C ALA A 68 11.22 10.50 -3.73
N VAL A 69 9.96 10.34 -3.30
CA VAL A 69 9.37 9.03 -3.01
C VAL A 69 9.29 8.17 -4.29
N LYS A 70 8.83 8.75 -5.40
CA LYS A 70 8.76 8.04 -6.68
C LYS A 70 10.15 7.62 -7.18
N GLN A 71 11.14 8.50 -7.13
CA GLN A 71 12.53 8.20 -7.50
C GLN A 71 13.13 7.09 -6.62
N PHE A 72 12.80 7.10 -5.32
CA PHE A 72 13.22 6.03 -4.42
C PHE A 72 12.52 4.69 -4.74
N ARG A 73 11.25 4.72 -5.16
CA ARG A 73 10.55 3.54 -5.68
C ARG A 73 11.18 3.02 -6.97
N LEU A 74 11.60 3.89 -7.89
CA LEU A 74 12.32 3.48 -9.10
C LEU A 74 13.63 2.75 -8.77
N ARG A 75 14.39 3.24 -7.79
CA ARG A 75 15.60 2.56 -7.29
C ARG A 75 15.30 1.16 -6.75
N ALA A 76 14.24 1.01 -5.95
CA ALA A 76 13.82 -0.28 -5.40
C ALA A 76 13.37 -1.25 -6.52
N LEU A 77 12.70 -0.76 -7.56
CA LEU A 77 12.32 -1.55 -8.73
C LEU A 77 13.54 -1.99 -9.55
N ALA A 78 14.51 -1.10 -9.76
CA ALA A 78 15.77 -1.43 -10.44
C ALA A 78 16.53 -2.55 -9.72
N LEU A 79 16.66 -2.44 -8.39
CA LEU A 79 17.30 -3.48 -7.57
C LEU A 79 16.57 -4.83 -7.67
N ASN A 80 15.23 -4.81 -7.63
CA ASN A 80 14.41 -6.01 -7.79
C ASN A 80 14.59 -6.64 -9.18
N LEU A 81 14.64 -5.83 -10.24
CA LEU A 81 14.86 -6.30 -11.61
C LEU A 81 16.21 -6.99 -11.75
N VAL A 82 17.28 -6.37 -11.23
CA VAL A 82 18.64 -6.96 -11.23
C VAL A 82 18.64 -8.30 -10.50
N TYR A 83 17.98 -8.38 -9.34
CA TYR A 83 17.86 -9.62 -8.59
C TYR A 83 17.09 -10.70 -9.36
N ILE A 84 15.95 -10.37 -9.98
CA ILE A 84 15.17 -11.35 -10.76
C ILE A 84 16.01 -11.88 -11.94
N VAL A 85 16.74 -11.01 -12.65
CA VAL A 85 17.54 -11.39 -13.81
C VAL A 85 18.79 -12.20 -13.43
N LYS A 86 19.44 -11.91 -12.29
CA LYS A 86 20.73 -12.51 -11.90
C LYS A 86 20.61 -13.64 -10.88
N GLY A 87 19.62 -13.58 -10.00
CA GLY A 87 19.47 -14.45 -8.84
C GLY A 87 18.24 -15.34 -8.84
N SER A 88 17.32 -15.17 -9.81
CA SER A 88 16.11 -15.97 -9.93
C SER A 88 16.02 -16.65 -11.30
N ASN A 89 15.36 -17.81 -11.34
CA ASN A 89 14.98 -18.47 -12.60
C ASN A 89 13.61 -17.98 -13.12
N ALA A 90 13.01 -16.97 -12.47
CA ALA A 90 11.74 -16.41 -12.86
C ALA A 90 11.85 -15.54 -14.13
N SER A 91 10.76 -15.47 -14.90
CA SER A 91 10.71 -14.59 -16.08
C SER A 91 10.85 -13.12 -15.68
N ALA A 92 11.90 -12.47 -16.20
CA ALA A 92 12.17 -11.06 -15.97
C ALA A 92 11.46 -10.12 -16.96
N LEU A 93 10.74 -10.66 -17.96
CA LEU A 93 10.15 -9.85 -19.03
C LEU A 93 9.10 -8.88 -18.51
N ALA A 94 8.13 -9.37 -17.72
CA ALA A 94 7.08 -8.52 -17.15
C ALA A 94 7.62 -7.48 -16.14
N PRO A 95 8.51 -7.85 -15.20
CA PRO A 95 9.20 -6.87 -14.34
C PRO A 95 9.98 -5.81 -15.13
N CYS A 96 10.63 -6.19 -16.22
CA CYS A 96 11.38 -5.27 -17.07
C CYS A 96 10.45 -4.29 -17.77
N HIS A 97 9.36 -4.75 -18.40
CA HIS A 97 8.37 -3.86 -19.01
C HIS A 97 7.77 -2.89 -18.00
N HIS A 98 7.40 -3.38 -16.81
CA HIS A 98 6.88 -2.50 -15.75
C HIS A 98 7.91 -1.44 -15.34
N PHE A 99 9.18 -1.84 -15.17
CA PHE A 99 10.25 -0.89 -14.86
C PHE A 99 10.39 0.19 -15.93
N LEU A 100 10.38 -0.18 -17.21
CA LEU A 100 10.48 0.77 -18.33
C LEU A 100 9.29 1.73 -18.37
N THR A 101 8.06 1.24 -18.18
CA THR A 101 6.87 2.11 -18.08
C THR A 101 6.99 3.11 -16.93
N VAL A 102 7.45 2.66 -15.74
CA VAL A 102 7.64 3.57 -14.59
C VAL A 102 8.74 4.60 -14.87
N VAL A 103 9.78 4.25 -15.63
CA VAL A 103 10.82 5.20 -16.07
C VAL A 103 10.22 6.26 -16.99
N GLU A 104 9.46 5.85 -18.02
CA GLU A 104 8.81 6.76 -18.98
C GLU A 104 7.83 7.71 -18.28
N ASP A 105 6.99 7.18 -17.39
CA ASP A 105 6.05 7.98 -16.60
C ASP A 105 6.80 9.00 -15.73
N MET A 106 7.91 8.59 -15.09
CA MET A 106 8.72 9.49 -14.28
C MET A 106 9.39 10.59 -15.09
N GLN A 107 9.92 10.28 -16.28
CA GLN A 107 10.48 11.29 -17.19
C GLN A 107 9.45 12.34 -17.57
N LYS A 108 8.23 11.90 -17.89
CA LYS A 108 7.11 12.78 -18.21
C LYS A 108 6.71 13.66 -17.03
N GLU A 109 6.56 13.08 -15.84
CA GLU A 109 6.20 13.82 -14.62
C GLU A 109 7.26 14.85 -14.21
N LEU A 110 8.55 14.50 -14.27
CA LEU A 110 9.66 15.41 -13.99
C LEU A 110 9.67 16.59 -14.96
N SER A 111 9.48 16.31 -16.25
CA SER A 111 9.43 17.34 -17.30
C SER A 111 8.24 18.27 -17.12
N GLN A 112 7.07 17.74 -16.74
CA GLN A 112 5.86 18.53 -16.48
C GLN A 112 5.94 19.39 -15.22
N SER A 113 6.62 18.89 -14.19
CA SER A 113 6.76 19.58 -12.89
C SER A 113 7.98 20.51 -12.82
N GLY A 114 8.87 20.48 -13.81
CA GLY A 114 10.11 21.26 -13.82
C GLY A 114 11.08 20.87 -12.71
N LEU A 115 11.01 19.62 -12.23
CA LEU A 115 11.86 19.12 -11.15
C LEU A 115 13.08 18.38 -11.70
N GLU A 116 14.20 18.50 -11.00
CA GLU A 116 15.43 17.80 -11.40
C GLU A 116 15.44 16.35 -10.88
N PRO A 117 15.80 15.37 -11.73
CA PRO A 117 16.08 14.02 -11.30
C PRO A 117 17.32 13.97 -10.39
N ASP A 118 17.33 13.01 -9.48
CA ASP A 118 18.52 12.70 -8.69
C ASP A 118 19.61 12.03 -9.55
N ASN A 119 20.81 11.89 -9.00
CA ASN A 119 21.95 11.32 -9.72
C ASN A 119 21.68 9.91 -10.27
N PHE A 120 20.97 9.06 -9.52
CA PHE A 120 20.63 7.71 -9.99
C PHE A 120 19.65 7.78 -11.15
N THR A 121 18.56 8.53 -10.99
CA THR A 121 17.49 8.65 -11.98
C THR A 121 18.04 9.26 -13.28
N THR A 122 18.92 10.26 -13.18
CA THR A 122 19.61 10.88 -14.32
C THR A 122 20.44 9.86 -15.10
N LEU A 123 21.24 9.03 -14.40
CA LEU A 123 22.05 8.00 -15.03
C LEU A 123 21.18 6.92 -15.70
N VAL A 124 20.09 6.51 -15.04
CA VAL A 124 19.14 5.55 -15.62
C VAL A 124 18.52 6.08 -16.91
N PHE A 125 18.07 7.35 -16.92
CA PHE A 125 17.49 7.96 -18.12
C PHE A 125 18.49 8.04 -19.26
N ARG A 126 19.72 8.48 -18.97
CA ARG A 126 20.80 8.57 -19.95
C ARG A 126 21.10 7.21 -20.56
N GLU A 127 21.40 6.21 -19.74
CA GLU A 127 21.83 4.90 -20.24
C GLU A 127 20.70 4.14 -20.94
N LEU A 128 19.45 4.29 -20.50
CA LEU A 128 18.30 3.68 -21.20
C LEU A 128 18.01 4.35 -22.55
N SER A 129 18.25 5.66 -22.68
CA SER A 129 18.06 6.37 -23.96
C SER A 129 19.02 5.93 -25.07
N LEU A 130 20.15 5.32 -24.69
CA LEU A 130 21.16 4.80 -25.62
C LEU A 130 20.86 3.36 -26.08
N LEU A 131 19.83 2.71 -25.52
CA LEU A 131 19.47 1.34 -25.87
C LEU A 131 18.50 1.30 -27.05
N GLU A 132 18.87 0.56 -28.09
CA GLU A 132 17.97 0.24 -29.21
C GLU A 132 16.89 -0.78 -28.81
N GLU A 133 17.25 -1.79 -28.00
CA GLU A 133 16.32 -2.81 -27.50
C GLU A 133 16.51 -3.07 -25.99
N PRO A 134 15.58 -2.63 -25.12
CA PRO A 134 15.70 -2.79 -23.67
C PRO A 134 15.29 -4.19 -23.21
N LYS A 135 16.10 -5.21 -23.56
CA LYS A 135 15.92 -6.58 -23.07
C LYS A 135 16.29 -6.68 -21.58
N PRO A 136 15.62 -7.54 -20.77
CA PRO A 136 15.88 -7.63 -19.33
C PRO A 136 17.35 -7.86 -18.96
N GLY A 137 18.05 -8.68 -19.75
CA GLY A 137 19.48 -8.94 -19.57
C GLY A 137 20.34 -7.69 -19.74
N THR A 138 20.13 -6.93 -20.82
CA THR A 138 20.85 -5.69 -21.14
C THR A 138 20.55 -4.62 -20.11
N VAL A 139 19.28 -4.40 -19.78
CA VAL A 139 18.84 -3.44 -18.75
C VAL A 139 19.49 -3.78 -17.41
N SER A 140 19.51 -5.06 -17.00
CA SER A 140 20.17 -5.45 -15.74
C SER A 140 21.67 -5.15 -15.72
N ARG A 141 22.38 -5.30 -16.85
CA ARG A 141 23.83 -5.05 -16.93
C ARG A 141 24.16 -3.56 -16.75
N ILE A 142 23.29 -2.68 -17.25
CA ILE A 142 23.41 -1.22 -17.09
C ILE A 142 23.07 -0.80 -15.65
N LEU A 143 22.03 -1.40 -15.06
CA LEU A 143 21.59 -1.03 -13.71
C LEU A 143 22.60 -1.42 -12.62
N ILE A 144 23.36 -2.50 -12.79
CA ILE A 144 24.34 -2.97 -11.79
C ILE A 144 25.38 -1.91 -11.41
N PRO A 145 26.15 -1.32 -12.37
CA PRO A 145 27.13 -0.29 -12.03
C PRO A 145 26.46 0.97 -11.45
N ILE A 146 25.32 1.40 -12.01
CA ILE A 146 24.57 2.56 -11.51
C ILE A 146 24.14 2.36 -10.06
N LEU A 147 23.59 1.19 -9.71
CA LEU A 147 23.17 0.86 -8.34
C LEU A 147 24.36 0.76 -7.37
N SER A 148 25.53 0.35 -7.87
CA SER A 148 26.75 0.21 -7.06
C SER A 148 27.36 1.58 -6.70
N GLU A 149 27.25 2.55 -7.60
CA GLU A 149 27.76 3.92 -7.41
C GLU A 149 26.72 4.87 -6.79
N ALA A 150 25.44 4.50 -6.83
CA ALA A 150 24.35 5.34 -6.36
C ALA A 150 24.43 5.61 -4.85
N LYS A 151 24.81 6.84 -4.49
CA LYS A 151 24.59 7.36 -3.14
C LYS A 151 23.09 7.62 -2.95
N LEU A 152 22.56 7.27 -1.78
CA LEU A 152 21.19 7.62 -1.43
C LEU A 152 21.06 9.14 -1.33
N GLY A 153 20.05 9.69 -2.01
CA GLY A 153 19.76 11.12 -1.99
C GLY A 153 19.49 11.64 -0.58
N ARG A 154 19.52 12.97 -0.43
CA ARG A 154 19.16 13.61 0.84
C ARG A 154 17.68 13.33 1.12
N ILE A 155 17.37 12.85 2.32
CA ILE A 155 15.98 12.72 2.77
C ILE A 155 15.42 14.14 2.86
N PRO A 156 14.33 14.47 2.14
CA PRO A 156 13.68 15.77 2.27
C PRO A 156 13.29 16.01 3.73
N ARG A 157 13.46 17.25 4.21
CA ARG A 157 12.94 17.59 5.55
C ARG A 157 11.42 17.62 5.45
N PRO A 158 10.69 16.83 6.25
CA PRO A 158 9.23 16.79 6.18
C PRO A 158 8.68 18.18 6.49
N ASN A 159 7.79 18.66 5.60
CA ASN A 159 7.07 19.91 5.84
C ASN A 159 6.03 19.75 6.99
N VAL A 160 5.55 20.88 7.53
CA VAL A 160 4.60 20.92 8.66
C VAL A 160 3.17 20.49 8.30
N ASP A 161 2.86 20.46 7.01
CA ASP A 161 1.55 20.16 6.43
C ASP A 161 1.39 18.67 6.08
N ILE A 162 2.43 17.84 6.25
CA ILE A 162 2.30 16.41 6.00
C ILE A 162 1.44 15.76 7.10
N ARG A 163 0.36 15.11 6.68
CA ARG A 163 -0.54 14.33 7.54
C ARG A 163 -0.67 12.91 7.04
N MET A 164 -0.86 11.97 7.97
CA MET A 164 -1.06 10.56 7.65
C MET A 164 -2.56 10.23 7.62
N SER A 165 -3.00 9.60 6.53
CA SER A 165 -4.31 8.98 6.38
C SER A 165 -4.55 7.99 7.52
N SER A 166 -5.67 8.13 8.21
CA SER A 166 -6.06 7.21 9.28
C SER A 166 -7.56 6.98 9.28
N ALA A 167 -7.97 5.86 9.86
CA ALA A 167 -9.37 5.55 10.08
C ALA A 167 -9.58 5.09 11.52
N VAL A 168 -10.74 5.43 12.07
CA VAL A 168 -11.21 4.94 13.37
C VAL A 168 -12.62 4.41 13.16
N ILE A 169 -12.80 3.12 13.44
CA ILE A 169 -14.11 2.47 13.43
C ILE A 169 -14.79 2.79 14.76
N LEU A 170 -15.94 3.46 14.71
CA LEU A 170 -16.74 3.83 15.87
C LEU A 170 -17.78 2.75 16.18
N GLU A 171 -18.40 2.20 15.14
CA GLU A 171 -19.36 1.10 15.23
C GLU A 171 -19.05 0.09 14.13
N PRO A 172 -19.02 -1.23 14.42
CA PRO A 172 -19.29 -1.88 15.71
C PRO A 172 -18.16 -1.67 16.74
N SER A 173 -18.48 -1.69 18.04
CA SER A 173 -17.52 -1.41 19.12
C SER A 173 -16.62 -2.61 19.48
N GLY A 174 -16.77 -3.76 18.83
CA GLY A 174 -15.92 -4.95 18.99
C GLY A 174 -15.94 -5.64 20.37
N GLN A 175 -16.65 -5.06 21.35
CA GLN A 175 -16.68 -5.49 22.76
C GLN A 175 -18.07 -6.00 23.19
N THR A 176 -18.92 -6.42 22.26
CA THR A 176 -20.22 -6.99 22.63
C THR A 176 -20.07 -8.48 22.92
N ASP A 177 -20.28 -8.88 24.18
CA ASP A 177 -20.32 -10.30 24.60
C ASP A 177 -21.46 -11.09 23.93
N THR A 178 -22.40 -10.39 23.28
CA THR A 178 -23.53 -10.99 22.60
C THR A 178 -23.23 -11.22 21.13
N SER A 179 -23.45 -12.46 20.67
CA SER A 179 -23.35 -12.81 19.25
C SER A 179 -24.61 -12.38 18.48
N LEU A 180 -24.40 -11.78 17.32
CA LEU A 180 -25.48 -11.42 16.40
C LEU A 180 -26.01 -12.68 15.71
N LYS A 181 -27.26 -13.06 16.01
CA LYS A 181 -27.91 -14.25 15.47
C LYS A 181 -28.75 -13.87 14.25
N PHE A 182 -28.60 -14.61 13.17
CA PHE A 182 -29.45 -14.47 11.98
C PHE A 182 -29.70 -15.83 11.33
N THR A 183 -30.74 -15.92 10.51
CA THR A 183 -31.04 -17.14 9.76
C THR A 183 -30.00 -17.35 8.67
N ALA A 184 -29.37 -18.52 8.66
CA ALA A 184 -28.38 -18.89 7.66
C ALA A 184 -28.95 -18.83 6.24
N GLY A 185 -28.12 -18.37 5.30
CA GLY A 185 -28.52 -18.12 3.91
C GLY A 185 -29.27 -16.81 3.69
N LEU A 186 -29.67 -16.09 4.75
CA LEU A 186 -30.20 -14.73 4.66
C LEU A 186 -29.12 -13.68 4.95
N ILE A 187 -29.45 -12.43 4.66
CA ILE A 187 -28.56 -11.29 4.89
C ILE A 187 -28.86 -10.68 6.25
N MET A 188 -27.80 -10.42 7.02
CA MET A 188 -27.84 -9.59 8.22
C MET A 188 -27.11 -8.28 7.95
N SER A 189 -27.73 -7.18 8.33
CA SER A 189 -27.12 -5.85 8.26
C SER A 189 -26.45 -5.54 9.60
N VAL A 190 -25.15 -5.25 9.58
CA VAL A 190 -24.40 -4.73 10.73
C VAL A 190 -24.17 -3.23 10.49
N PRO A 191 -24.65 -2.34 11.36
CA PRO A 191 -24.34 -0.91 11.26
C PRO A 191 -22.83 -0.71 11.32
N PHE A 192 -22.32 0.13 10.43
CA PHE A 192 -20.90 0.40 10.31
C PHE A 192 -20.66 1.89 10.20
N GLU A 193 -19.95 2.40 11.19
CA GLU A 193 -19.61 3.80 11.27
C GLU A 193 -18.11 3.96 11.48
N ALA A 194 -17.50 4.83 10.69
CA ALA A 194 -16.10 5.17 10.84
C ALA A 194 -15.79 6.61 10.48
N GLU A 195 -14.82 7.18 11.19
CA GLU A 195 -14.19 8.45 10.83
C GLU A 195 -12.90 8.18 10.08
N LEU A 196 -12.74 8.81 8.91
CA LEU A 196 -11.54 8.77 8.11
C LEU A 196 -10.96 10.19 8.04
N ARG A 197 -9.66 10.31 8.30
CA ARG A 197 -8.97 11.60 8.35
C ARG A 197 -7.84 11.65 7.35
N HIS A 198 -7.62 12.83 6.77
CA HIS A 198 -6.53 13.13 5.84
C HIS A 198 -6.43 12.15 4.67
N LEU A 199 -7.55 11.84 4.00
CA LEU A 199 -7.53 10.97 2.82
C LEU A 199 -7.07 11.73 1.57
N ILE A 200 -6.23 11.10 0.75
CA ILE A 200 -5.86 11.61 -0.58
C ILE A 200 -7.08 11.57 -1.52
N ASP A 201 -7.76 10.44 -1.58
CA ASP A 201 -8.86 10.18 -2.51
C ASP A 201 -9.92 9.29 -1.85
N PRO A 202 -11.12 9.83 -1.53
CA PRO A 202 -12.21 9.07 -0.93
C PRO A 202 -12.74 7.92 -1.78
N SER A 203 -12.59 7.98 -3.11
CA SER A 203 -13.11 6.95 -4.02
C SER A 203 -12.37 5.61 -3.90
N ARG A 204 -11.17 5.62 -3.30
CA ARG A 204 -10.32 4.45 -3.10
C ARG A 204 -10.62 3.66 -1.84
N ILE A 205 -11.52 4.15 -0.98
CA ILE A 205 -11.90 3.44 0.24
C ILE A 205 -12.56 2.11 -0.13
N ARG A 206 -12.17 1.04 0.57
CA ARG A 206 -12.76 -0.29 0.49
C ARG A 206 -13.04 -0.81 1.90
N LEU A 207 -14.17 -1.50 2.05
CA LEU A 207 -14.46 -2.29 3.24
C LEU A 207 -14.00 -3.72 2.98
N LYS A 208 -13.24 -4.26 3.92
CA LYS A 208 -12.68 -5.60 3.86
C LYS A 208 -13.30 -6.41 4.99
N ILE A 209 -14.06 -7.44 4.63
CA ILE A 209 -14.75 -8.32 5.55
C ILE A 209 -14.11 -9.69 5.42
N LYS A 210 -13.50 -10.17 6.50
CA LYS A 210 -12.85 -11.47 6.55
C LYS A 210 -13.66 -12.40 7.44
N TYR A 211 -14.13 -13.47 6.84
CA TYR A 211 -14.91 -14.53 7.47
C TYR A 211 -13.98 -15.55 8.15
N PRO A 212 -14.50 -16.35 9.10
CA PRO A 212 -13.72 -17.38 9.81
C PRO A 212 -13.20 -18.50 8.90
N ASP A 213 -13.86 -18.73 7.75
CA ASP A 213 -13.43 -19.67 6.71
C ASP A 213 -12.31 -19.10 5.81
N GLN A 214 -11.70 -17.98 6.21
CA GLN A 214 -10.66 -17.24 5.50
C GLN A 214 -11.13 -16.54 4.21
N ARG A 215 -12.41 -16.64 3.83
CA ARG A 215 -12.92 -15.88 2.70
C ARG A 215 -12.92 -14.39 3.04
N THR A 216 -12.47 -13.58 2.09
CA THR A 216 -12.45 -12.12 2.24
C THR A 216 -13.34 -11.50 1.18
N GLN A 217 -14.32 -10.72 1.62
CA GLN A 217 -15.19 -9.94 0.77
C GLN A 217 -14.73 -8.48 0.79
N ILE A 218 -14.60 -7.89 -0.39
CA ILE A 218 -14.22 -6.49 -0.56
C ILE A 218 -15.44 -5.75 -1.09
N ILE A 219 -15.87 -4.70 -0.38
CA ILE A 219 -17.05 -3.90 -0.73
C ILE A 219 -16.62 -2.47 -1.00
N LEU A 220 -17.12 -1.90 -2.09
CA LEU A 220 -17.04 -0.45 -2.36
C LEU A 220 -18.18 0.27 -1.61
N PRO A 221 -17.88 1.18 -0.67
CA PRO A 221 -18.90 2.00 -0.04
C PRO A 221 -19.66 2.83 -1.08
N ARG A 222 -20.96 3.02 -0.86
CA ARG A 222 -21.75 3.92 -1.72
C ARG A 222 -21.28 5.36 -1.50
N PRO A 223 -21.12 6.18 -2.56
CA PRO A 223 -20.74 7.59 -2.41
C PRO A 223 -21.68 8.38 -1.49
N ALA A 224 -22.98 8.06 -1.50
CA ALA A 224 -23.98 8.71 -0.64
C ALA A 224 -23.75 8.50 0.87
N HIS A 225 -23.02 7.45 1.25
CA HIS A 225 -22.69 7.08 2.64
C HIS A 225 -21.46 7.85 3.16
N LEU A 226 -20.69 8.48 2.27
CA LEU A 226 -19.53 9.30 2.62
C LEU A 226 -20.02 10.73 2.88
N LYS A 227 -19.96 11.16 4.14
CA LYS A 227 -20.32 12.51 4.55
C LYS A 227 -19.08 13.28 4.96
N PRO A 228 -18.88 14.53 4.53
CA PRO A 228 -17.76 15.33 5.00
C PRO A 228 -17.83 15.50 6.53
N LEU A 229 -16.68 15.35 7.20
CA LEU A 229 -16.55 15.71 8.61
C LEU A 229 -16.34 17.23 8.68
N TYR A 230 -17.39 17.97 8.99
CA TYR A 230 -17.27 19.37 9.38
C TYR A 230 -16.76 19.39 10.82
N PHE A 231 -15.44 19.44 10.99
CA PHE A 231 -14.88 19.98 12.22
C PHE A 231 -15.20 21.47 12.29
N ASP A 232 -15.39 21.94 13.52
CA ASP A 232 -15.70 23.33 13.83
C ASP A 232 -14.63 24.27 13.24
N ASN A 233 -15.03 25.48 12.86
CA ASN A 233 -14.28 26.48 12.07
C ASN A 233 -12.93 26.97 12.68
N THR A 234 -12.37 26.28 13.67
CA THR A 234 -11.25 26.72 14.49
C THR A 234 -9.89 26.10 14.13
N GLU A 235 -9.82 25.07 13.28
CA GLU A 235 -8.54 24.41 12.96
C GLU A 235 -8.11 24.57 11.49
N LYS A 236 -6.91 25.11 11.28
CA LYS A 236 -6.25 25.25 9.96
C LYS A 236 -6.02 23.92 9.22
N ASP A 237 -6.38 22.77 9.82
CA ASP A 237 -6.23 21.42 9.29
C ASP A 237 -7.31 21.04 8.24
N HIS A 238 -8.32 21.88 7.99
CA HIS A 238 -9.35 21.63 6.96
C HIS A 238 -8.83 21.59 5.51
N HIS A 239 -7.61 22.06 5.26
CA HIS A 239 -7.06 22.16 3.90
C HIS A 239 -6.19 20.95 3.49
N ILE A 240 -5.88 20.03 4.40
CA ILE A 240 -4.93 18.94 4.15
C ILE A 240 -5.69 17.61 4.01
N GLY A 241 -6.19 17.36 2.80
CA GLY A 241 -6.90 16.13 2.44
C GLY A 241 -8.37 16.10 2.84
N HIS A 242 -9.00 14.95 2.63
CA HIS A 242 -10.44 14.78 2.87
C HIS A 242 -10.69 14.13 4.22
N ASN A 243 -11.45 14.82 5.07
CA ASN A 243 -11.97 14.29 6.34
C ASN A 243 -13.43 13.87 6.14
N ILE A 244 -13.73 12.59 6.35
CA ILE A 244 -15.01 11.98 5.97
C ILE A 244 -15.50 11.03 7.05
N ARG A 245 -16.81 11.04 7.30
CA ARG A 245 -17.53 10.05 8.07
C ARG A 245 -18.19 9.08 7.11
N LEU A 246 -17.88 7.81 7.26
CA LEU A 246 -18.54 6.73 6.53
C LEU A 246 -19.68 6.18 7.38
N LEU A 247 -20.91 6.33 6.87
CA LEU A 247 -22.14 5.84 7.51
C LEU A 247 -22.79 4.81 6.60
N THR A 248 -22.56 3.53 6.87
CA THR A 248 -23.03 2.43 6.00
C THR A 248 -23.48 1.23 6.80
N SER A 249 -24.14 0.30 6.14
CA SER A 249 -24.40 -1.03 6.70
C SER A 249 -23.54 -2.06 5.99
N VAL A 250 -22.83 -2.88 6.76
CA VAL A 250 -22.12 -4.05 6.27
C VAL A 250 -23.10 -5.21 6.20
N LEU A 251 -23.27 -5.76 4.99
CA LEU A 251 -24.17 -6.88 4.74
C LEU A 251 -23.39 -8.18 4.88
N LEU A 252 -23.76 -8.99 5.85
CA LEU A 252 -23.20 -10.32 6.10
C LEU A 252 -24.18 -11.39 5.64
N SER A 253 -23.69 -12.40 4.94
CA SER A 253 -24.47 -13.59 4.60
C SER A 253 -23.56 -14.81 4.62
N HIS A 254 -23.99 -15.85 5.32
CA HIS A 254 -23.23 -17.09 5.41
C HIS A 254 -24.16 -18.29 5.65
N GLN A 255 -23.67 -19.47 5.30
CA GLN A 255 -24.26 -20.76 5.68
C GLN A 255 -24.17 -20.99 7.19
N VAL A 256 -24.92 -21.98 7.69
CA VAL A 256 -24.99 -22.33 9.12
C VAL A 256 -23.60 -22.54 9.70
N TRP A 257 -23.36 -21.99 10.89
CA TRP A 257 -22.20 -22.32 11.72
C TRP A 257 -22.62 -23.09 12.98
N SER A 258 -21.77 -24.02 13.39
CA SER A 258 -21.95 -24.78 14.63
C SER A 258 -21.91 -23.86 15.86
N GLU A 259 -21.04 -22.85 15.84
CA GLU A 259 -20.85 -21.89 16.93
C GLU A 259 -20.86 -20.44 16.43
N ALA A 260 -20.84 -19.49 17.37
CA ALA A 260 -20.67 -18.08 17.03
C ALA A 260 -19.19 -17.83 16.71
N CYS A 261 -18.92 -17.22 15.55
CA CYS A 261 -17.56 -16.94 15.12
C CYS A 261 -17.36 -15.44 14.89
N ASN A 262 -16.10 -14.99 15.00
CA ASN A 262 -15.75 -13.61 14.76
C ASN A 262 -15.56 -13.35 13.27
N VAL A 263 -16.29 -12.37 12.74
CA VAL A 263 -16.06 -11.76 11.44
C VAL A 263 -15.23 -10.50 11.65
N GLU A 264 -14.12 -10.38 10.92
CA GLU A 264 -13.24 -9.21 10.97
C GLU A 264 -13.67 -8.20 9.92
N ILE A 265 -14.05 -6.99 10.34
CA ILE A 265 -14.41 -5.89 9.45
C ILE A 265 -13.30 -4.83 9.53
N ASN A 266 -12.78 -4.43 8.37
CA ASN A 266 -11.72 -3.43 8.26
C ASN A 266 -11.98 -2.42 7.16
N ILE A 267 -11.27 -1.29 7.23
CA ILE A 267 -11.22 -0.27 6.20
C ILE A 267 -9.82 -0.27 5.57
N ALA A 268 -9.78 -0.27 4.25
CA ALA A 268 -8.54 -0.22 3.49
C ALA A 268 -8.62 0.78 2.32
N LEU A 269 -7.46 1.20 1.84
CA LEU A 269 -7.31 1.94 0.59
C LEU A 269 -6.93 0.98 -0.55
N ALA A 270 -7.63 1.07 -1.67
CA ALA A 270 -7.26 0.39 -2.90
C ALA A 270 -6.11 1.11 -3.61
N ILE A 271 -5.03 0.37 -3.89
CA ILE A 271 -3.93 0.84 -4.73
C ILE A 271 -4.27 0.54 -6.20
N PRO A 272 -4.12 1.50 -7.13
CA PRO A 272 -4.27 1.26 -8.56
C PRO A 272 -3.30 0.20 -9.07
N GLU A 273 -3.76 -0.70 -9.94
CA GLU A 273 -2.93 -1.78 -10.50
C GLU A 273 -1.73 -1.28 -11.31
N ALA A 274 -1.79 -0.08 -11.88
CA ALA A 274 -0.68 0.55 -12.61
C ALA A 274 0.55 0.79 -11.71
N ASP A 275 0.33 0.99 -10.41
CA ASP A 275 1.38 1.32 -9.44
C ASP A 275 2.01 0.10 -8.77
N ILE A 276 1.55 -1.10 -9.10
CA ILE A 276 2.08 -2.33 -8.50
C ILE A 276 2.45 -3.25 -9.65
N GLY A 277 3.75 -3.28 -9.96
CA GLY A 277 4.32 -4.25 -10.88
C GLY A 277 3.70 -5.61 -10.61
N LYS A 278 2.93 -6.09 -11.60
CA LYS A 278 1.96 -7.19 -11.48
C LYS A 278 2.55 -8.31 -10.61
N ARG A 279 2.18 -8.35 -9.33
CA ARG A 279 2.44 -9.51 -8.47
C ARG A 279 1.61 -10.63 -9.06
N LYS A 280 2.25 -11.48 -9.88
CA LYS A 280 1.66 -12.74 -10.32
C LYS A 280 1.54 -13.65 -9.10
N THR A 281 0.41 -13.56 -8.41
CA THR A 281 -0.24 -14.71 -7.81
C THR A 281 -1.59 -14.85 -8.49
N VAL A 282 -1.64 -15.92 -9.29
CA VAL A 282 -2.79 -16.59 -9.91
C VAL A 282 -4.13 -16.27 -9.23
N THR A 283 -5.13 -15.95 -10.07
CA THR A 283 -6.58 -15.95 -9.78
C THR A 283 -7.05 -15.10 -8.60
N ASP A 284 -7.08 -13.78 -8.79
CA ASP A 284 -8.26 -12.95 -8.55
C ASP A 284 -7.85 -11.50 -8.73
N SER A 285 -8.63 -10.75 -9.48
CA SER A 285 -8.56 -9.30 -9.66
C SER A 285 -8.89 -8.58 -8.35
N THR A 286 -8.13 -8.86 -7.29
CA THR A 286 -8.25 -8.20 -6.00
C THR A 286 -7.28 -7.03 -6.00
N PRO A 287 -7.77 -5.78 -5.86
CA PRO A 287 -6.90 -4.63 -5.76
C PRO A 287 -5.98 -4.83 -4.55
N THR A 288 -4.72 -4.41 -4.66
CA THR A 288 -3.85 -4.44 -3.49
C THR A 288 -4.40 -3.43 -2.48
N LEU A 289 -4.70 -3.93 -1.27
CA LEU A 289 -5.34 -3.14 -0.22
C LEU A 289 -4.32 -2.76 0.86
N LEU A 290 -4.33 -1.49 1.26
CA LEU A 290 -3.63 -1.00 2.44
C LEU A 290 -4.60 -0.74 3.57
N ASP A 291 -4.51 -1.53 4.63
CA ASP A 291 -5.36 -1.41 5.82
C ASP A 291 -5.10 -0.06 6.54
N LEU A 292 -6.14 0.76 6.71
CA LEU A 292 -6.06 2.08 7.37
C LEU A 292 -6.11 2.01 8.90
N CYS A 293 -6.68 0.92 9.43
CA CYS A 293 -6.85 0.70 10.85
C CYS A 293 -6.75 -0.78 11.19
N LYS A 294 -6.80 -1.09 12.49
CA LYS A 294 -6.92 -2.47 12.96
C LYS A 294 -8.36 -2.98 12.69
N PRO A 295 -8.53 -4.24 12.27
CA PRO A 295 -9.86 -4.80 12.06
C PRO A 295 -10.62 -4.87 13.38
N VAL A 296 -11.94 -4.62 13.31
CA VAL A 296 -12.87 -4.86 14.41
C VAL A 296 -13.48 -6.24 14.24
N LYS A 297 -13.62 -6.97 15.35
CA LYS A 297 -14.23 -8.30 15.38
C LYS A 297 -15.69 -8.20 15.78
N VAL A 298 -16.57 -8.82 15.01
CA VAL A 298 -18.00 -8.92 15.30
C VAL A 298 -18.35 -10.39 15.49
N SER A 299 -18.90 -10.75 16.64
CA SER A 299 -19.34 -12.11 16.90
C SER A 299 -20.69 -12.37 16.23
N VAL A 300 -20.75 -13.36 15.35
CA VAL A 300 -21.89 -13.62 14.47
C VAL A 300 -22.22 -15.12 14.48
N ALA A 301 -23.51 -15.45 14.48
CA ALA A 301 -24.01 -16.83 14.53
C ALA A 301 -25.16 -17.07 13.53
N PRO A 302 -24.86 -17.52 12.30
CA PRO A 302 -25.85 -17.98 11.33
C PRO A 302 -26.50 -19.29 11.83
N LYS A 303 -27.81 -19.28 12.07
CA LYS A 303 -28.58 -20.41 12.62
C LYS A 303 -29.49 -21.05 11.56
N PRO A 304 -29.74 -22.36 11.62
CA PRO A 304 -30.63 -23.02 10.67
C PRO A 304 -32.07 -22.51 10.81
N ILE A 305 -32.81 -22.56 9.71
CA ILE A 305 -34.26 -22.29 9.72
C ILE A 305 -34.93 -23.37 10.58
N LYS A 306 -35.60 -22.96 11.66
CA LYS A 306 -36.48 -23.86 12.39
C LYS A 306 -37.69 -24.17 11.51
N LYS A 307 -37.74 -25.35 10.91
CA LYS A 307 -38.97 -25.87 10.29
C LYS A 307 -39.91 -26.22 11.44
N THR A 308 -40.95 -25.42 11.67
CA THR A 308 -42.10 -25.83 12.49
C THR A 308 -42.84 -26.91 11.71
N LEU A 309 -42.66 -28.16 12.13
CA LEU A 309 -43.55 -29.28 11.83
C LEU A 309 -44.69 -29.27 12.83
#